data_AF-Q9MZL2-F1
#
_entry.id   AF-Q9MZL2-F1
#
_cell.length_a   1.000
_cell.length_b   1.000
_cell.length_c   1.000
_cell.angle_alpha   90.00
_cell.angle_beta   90.00
_cell.angle_gamma   90.00
#
_symmetry.space_group_name_H-M   'P 1'
#
loop_
_entity.id
_entity.type
_entity.pdbx_description
1 polymer ?
#
loop_
_entity_poly.entity_id
_entity_poly.type
_entity_poly.pdbx_seq_one_letter_code
_entity_poly.pdbx_strand_id
1 'polypeptide(L)'
;LYVRNRVREAIRLSKIASVESPLPVFVYHRPVFTDGSSTYLSQGDLVNSVGEIVALGASGIIMWGSLNLSLTMQSCMNLGNYLNTTLNPYIINVTLAAKMCSQVLCQEQGVCIR
;
A
#
# COMPACT_ATOMS: atom_id res chain seq x y z
N LEU A 1 2.15 1.47 13.94
CA LEU A 1 2.59 0.15 14.48
C LEU A 1 1.84 -1.04 13.85
N TYR A 2 0.51 -1.00 13.77
CA TYR A 2 -0.30 -2.10 13.22
C TYR A 2 0.19 -2.63 11.86
N VAL A 3 0.28 -1.76 10.85
CA VAL A 3 0.72 -2.15 9.49
C VAL A 3 2.16 -2.67 9.49
N ARG A 4 3.08 -1.93 10.13
CA ARG A 4 4.50 -2.28 10.25
C ARG A 4 4.73 -3.73 10.70
N ASN A 5 4.07 -4.14 11.78
CA ASN A 5 4.29 -5.45 12.37
C ASN A 5 3.76 -6.58 11.47
N ARG A 6 2.62 -6.37 10.80
CA ARG A 6 2.06 -7.36 9.86
C ARG A 6 2.94 -7.54 8.63
N VAL A 7 3.48 -6.45 8.07
CA VAL A 7 4.36 -6.51 6.90
C VAL A 7 5.70 -7.15 7.25
N ARG A 8 6.29 -6.79 8.39
CA ARG A 8 7.53 -7.43 8.87
C ARG A 8 7.36 -8.93 9.07
N GLU A 9 6.24 -9.36 9.61
CA GLU A 9 5.99 -10.79 9.79
C GLU A 9 5.84 -11.51 8.45
N ALA A 10 5.14 -10.92 7.48
CA ALA A 10 5.04 -11.49 6.13
C ALA A 10 6.43 -11.60 5.46
N ILE A 11 7.29 -10.60 5.60
CA ILE A 11 8.67 -10.63 5.08
C ILE A 11 9.54 -11.66 5.83
N ARG A 12 9.31 -11.84 7.13
CA ARG A 12 10.01 -12.88 7.91
C ARG A 12 9.65 -14.27 7.37
N LEU A 13 8.37 -14.50 7.09
CA LEU A 13 7.87 -15.77 6.55
C LEU A 13 8.32 -16.01 5.10
N SER A 14 8.42 -14.95 4.29
CA SER A 14 8.81 -15.09 2.88
C SER A 14 10.21 -15.65 2.66
N LYS A 15 11.08 -15.54 3.67
CA LYS A 15 12.47 -16.02 3.69
C LYS A 15 12.64 -17.46 4.17
N ILE A 16 11.57 -18.13 4.62
CA ILE A 16 11.66 -19.49 5.19
C ILE A 16 12.14 -20.50 4.14
N ALA A 17 11.62 -20.41 2.91
CA ALA A 17 11.99 -21.33 1.84
C ALA A 17 13.41 -21.06 1.32
N SER A 18 13.76 -19.77 1.14
CA SER A 18 15.10 -19.33 0.77
C SER A 18 15.32 -17.88 1.20
N VAL A 19 16.48 -17.62 1.83
CA VAL A 19 16.88 -16.26 2.20
C VAL A 19 17.38 -15.48 0.98
N GLU A 20 17.98 -16.18 0.02
CA GLU A 20 18.52 -15.61 -1.23
C GLU A 20 17.41 -15.31 -2.25
N SER A 21 16.30 -16.05 -2.18
CA SER A 21 15.13 -15.88 -3.05
C SER A 21 13.83 -15.85 -2.22
N PRO A 22 13.57 -14.75 -1.49
CA PRO A 22 12.36 -14.62 -0.70
C PRO A 22 11.12 -14.53 -1.60
N LEU A 23 10.01 -15.11 -1.13
CA LEU A 23 8.73 -14.99 -1.82
C LEU A 23 8.24 -13.53 -1.89
N PRO A 24 7.62 -13.11 -3.00
CA PRO A 24 7.08 -11.75 -3.10
C PRO A 24 5.90 -11.54 -2.15
N VAL A 25 5.84 -10.37 -1.52
CA VAL A 25 4.80 -10.01 -0.54
C VAL A 25 3.88 -8.96 -1.13
N PHE A 26 2.61 -9.32 -1.34
CA PHE A 26 1.56 -8.40 -1.78
C PHE A 26 0.58 -8.14 -0.64
N VAL A 27 0.47 -6.89 -0.22
CA VAL A 27 -0.35 -6.51 0.94
C VAL A 27 -1.73 -6.07 0.49
N TYR A 28 -2.78 -6.70 1.03
CA TYR A 28 -4.14 -6.21 0.86
C TYR A 28 -4.36 -4.92 1.64
N HIS A 29 -4.86 -3.89 0.97
CA HIS A 29 -5.12 -2.57 1.55
C HIS A 29 -6.48 -2.03 1.14
N ARG A 30 -7.16 -1.33 2.06
CA ARG A 30 -8.49 -0.76 1.86
C ARG A 30 -8.42 0.76 1.80
N PRO A 31 -9.19 1.43 0.93
CA PRO A 31 -9.25 2.89 0.89
C PRO A 31 -10.06 3.50 2.06
N VAL A 32 -10.68 2.66 2.88
CA VAL A 32 -11.54 3.03 4.03
C VAL A 32 -11.16 2.22 5.27
N PHE A 33 -11.55 2.71 6.45
CA PHE A 33 -11.40 1.97 7.69
C PHE A 33 -12.21 0.67 7.70
N THR A 34 -11.75 -0.33 8.47
CA THR A 34 -12.38 -1.66 8.44
C THR A 34 -13.74 -1.68 9.12
N ASP A 35 -13.84 -0.96 10.23
CA ASP A 35 -15.02 -0.70 11.04
C ASP A 35 -15.84 0.51 10.55
N GLY A 36 -15.29 1.33 9.65
CA GLY A 36 -15.97 2.46 9.02
C GLY A 36 -15.96 2.40 7.50
N SER A 37 -16.87 1.62 6.90
CA SER A 37 -16.88 1.37 5.44
C SER A 37 -17.14 2.60 4.56
N SER A 38 -17.54 3.73 5.17
CA SER A 38 -17.76 5.01 4.51
C SER A 38 -16.74 6.09 4.91
N THR A 39 -15.77 5.73 5.76
CA THR A 39 -14.74 6.64 6.26
C THR A 39 -13.46 6.40 5.49
N TYR A 40 -13.22 7.25 4.49
CA TYR A 40 -12.01 7.21 3.68
C TYR A 40 -10.78 7.55 4.51
N LEU A 41 -9.67 6.86 4.22
CA LEU A 41 -8.39 7.13 4.84
C LEU A 41 -7.89 8.52 4.44
N SER A 42 -7.44 9.31 5.42
CA SER A 42 -6.78 10.57 5.11
C SER A 42 -5.41 10.33 4.46
N GLN A 43 -4.81 11.35 3.87
CA GLN A 43 -3.42 11.24 3.40
C GLN A 43 -2.45 10.85 4.54
N GLY A 44 -2.70 11.31 5.77
CA GLY A 44 -1.90 10.91 6.93
C GLY A 44 -2.04 9.42 7.25
N ASP A 45 -3.24 8.86 7.11
CA ASP A 45 -3.47 7.42 7.25
C ASP A 45 -2.76 6.64 6.15
N LEU A 46 -2.80 7.13 4.90
CA LEU A 46 -2.09 6.53 3.77
C LEU A 46 -0.57 6.52 3.98
N VAL A 47 0.01 7.59 4.54
CA VAL A 47 1.43 7.63 4.95
C VAL A 47 1.74 6.55 5.97
N ASN A 48 0.88 6.40 6.98
CA ASN A 48 1.06 5.41 8.05
C ASN A 48 0.67 3.98 7.65
N SER A 49 0.10 3.77 6.46
CA SER A 49 -0.24 2.46 5.92
C SER A 49 0.48 2.12 4.62
N VAL A 50 0.13 2.76 3.51
CA VAL A 50 0.71 2.48 2.18
C VAL A 50 2.19 2.87 2.18
N GLY A 51 2.52 4.04 2.73
CA GLY A 51 3.90 4.47 2.89
C GLY A 51 4.73 3.49 3.72
N GLU A 52 4.19 3.01 4.84
CA GLU A 52 4.86 2.01 5.68
C GLU A 52 5.03 0.66 4.97
N ILE A 53 4.05 0.22 4.17
CA ILE A 53 4.16 -1.01 3.35
C ILE A 53 5.31 -0.90 2.36
N VAL A 54 5.38 0.21 1.62
CA VAL A 54 6.42 0.45 0.62
C VAL A 54 7.79 0.58 1.29
N ALA A 55 7.90 1.33 2.39
CA ALA A 55 9.16 1.55 3.10
C ALA A 55 9.76 0.28 3.71
N LEU A 56 8.94 -0.76 3.95
CA LEU A 56 9.39 -2.05 4.44
C LEU A 56 9.81 -3.02 3.31
N GLY A 57 9.67 -2.62 2.05
CA GLY A 57 10.08 -3.42 0.89
C GLY A 57 9.08 -4.50 0.47
N ALA A 58 7.78 -4.27 0.68
CA ALA A 58 6.76 -5.15 0.08
C ALA A 58 6.83 -5.09 -1.45
N SER A 59 6.55 -6.21 -2.11
CA SER A 59 6.60 -6.33 -3.57
C SER A 59 5.43 -5.62 -4.27
N GLY A 60 4.33 -5.39 -3.55
CA GLY A 60 3.20 -4.63 -4.07
C GLY A 60 2.03 -4.54 -3.10
N ILE A 61 0.98 -3.87 -3.56
CA ILE A 61 -0.25 -3.64 -2.81
C ILE A 61 -1.44 -4.01 -3.67
N ILE A 62 -2.39 -4.75 -3.10
CA ILE A 62 -3.66 -5.09 -3.73
C ILE A 62 -4.72 -4.20 -3.08
N MET A 63 -5.24 -3.24 -3.84
CA MET A 63 -6.34 -2.37 -3.38
C MET A 63 -7.65 -3.14 -3.43
N TRP A 64 -8.28 -3.29 -2.26
CA TRP A 64 -9.54 -4.02 -2.11
C TRP A 64 -10.64 -3.10 -1.61
N GLY A 65 -11.83 -3.25 -2.19
CA GLY A 65 -13.04 -2.53 -1.81
C GLY A 65 -14.21 -3.48 -1.64
N SER A 66 -15.00 -3.27 -0.59
CA SER A 66 -16.31 -3.93 -0.43
C SER A 66 -17.31 -3.35 -1.43
N LEU A 67 -18.31 -4.15 -1.81
CA LEU A 67 -19.38 -3.73 -2.71
C LEU A 67 -20.02 -2.39 -2.28
N ASN A 68 -20.14 -2.12 -0.98
CA ASN A 68 -20.69 -0.88 -0.42
C ASN A 68 -20.06 0.42 -0.95
N LEU A 69 -18.80 0.38 -1.41
CA LEU A 69 -18.11 1.53 -1.98
C LEU A 69 -18.60 1.90 -3.39
N SER A 70 -19.29 0.98 -4.06
CA SER A 70 -19.77 1.16 -5.44
C SER A 70 -21.24 0.74 -5.64
N LEU A 71 -22.01 0.57 -4.54
CA LEU A 71 -23.41 0.12 -4.60
C LEU A 71 -24.36 1.17 -5.18
N THR A 72 -24.13 2.45 -4.89
CA THR A 72 -25.04 3.54 -5.26
C THR A 72 -24.29 4.59 -6.08
N MET A 73 -25.03 5.37 -6.87
CA MET A 73 -24.46 6.51 -7.59
C MET A 73 -23.69 7.45 -6.65
N GLN A 74 -24.26 7.75 -5.48
CA GLN A 74 -23.59 8.61 -4.50
C GLN A 74 -22.30 7.99 -3.96
N SER A 75 -22.29 6.69 -3.64
CA SER A 75 -21.09 5.98 -3.20
C SER A 75 -19.99 6.01 -4.28
N CYS A 76 -20.35 5.78 -5.54
CA CYS A 76 -19.42 5.87 -6.67
C CYS A 76 -18.86 7.27 -6.85
N MET A 77 -19.69 8.31 -6.74
CA MET A 77 -19.24 9.71 -6.84
C MET A 77 -18.29 10.08 -5.70
N ASN A 78 -18.60 9.66 -4.46
CA ASN A 78 -17.73 9.87 -3.31
C ASN A 78 -16.39 9.15 -3.48
N LEU A 79 -16.42 7.90 -3.93
CA LEU A 79 -15.22 7.12 -4.22
C LEU A 79 -14.40 7.79 -5.32
N GLY A 80 -15.01 8.17 -6.44
CA GLY A 80 -14.34 8.85 -7.55
C GLY A 80 -13.67 10.15 -7.12
N ASN A 81 -14.34 10.95 -6.29
CA ASN A 81 -13.76 12.16 -5.72
C ASN A 81 -12.54 11.85 -4.83
N TYR A 82 -12.65 10.87 -3.93
CA TYR A 82 -11.54 10.44 -3.07
C TYR A 82 -10.35 9.90 -3.87
N LEU A 83 -10.60 9.10 -4.91
CA LEU A 83 -9.57 8.59 -5.81
C LEU A 83 -8.80 9.73 -6.48
N ASN A 84 -9.51 10.70 -7.05
CA ASN A 84 -8.90 11.79 -7.79
C ASN A 84 -8.15 12.78 -6.89
N THR A 85 -8.70 13.10 -5.73
CA THR A 85 -8.17 14.16 -4.86
C THR A 85 -7.12 13.68 -3.88
N THR A 86 -7.17 12.41 -3.45
CA THR A 86 -6.36 11.91 -2.33
C THR A 86 -5.59 10.64 -2.70
N LEU A 87 -6.28 9.55 -3.06
CA LEU A 87 -5.62 8.25 -3.18
C LEU A 87 -4.67 8.18 -4.37
N ASN A 88 -5.12 8.52 -5.58
CA ASN A 88 -4.30 8.39 -6.79
C ASN A 88 -3.06 9.29 -6.74
N PRO A 89 -3.16 10.59 -6.36
CA PRO A 89 -1.96 11.42 -6.19
C PRO A 89 -0.95 10.83 -5.21
N TYR A 90 -1.43 10.29 -4.08
CA TYR A 90 -0.55 9.67 -3.09
C TYR A 90 0.12 8.39 -3.62
N ILE A 91 -0.63 7.52 -4.28
CA ILE A 91 -0.11 6.27 -4.90
C ILE A 91 0.94 6.57 -5.96
N ILE A 92 0.73 7.59 -6.80
CA ILE A 92 1.71 8.04 -7.79
C ILE A 92 2.98 8.51 -7.07
N ASN A 93 2.86 9.38 -6.08
CA ASN A 93 4.01 9.92 -5.35
C ASN A 93 4.85 8.83 -4.69
N VAL A 94 4.21 7.90 -3.97
CA VAL A 94 4.94 6.83 -3.25
C VAL A 94 5.58 5.83 -4.23
N THR A 95 4.92 5.54 -5.36
CA THR A 95 5.45 4.64 -6.39
C THR A 95 6.65 5.26 -7.10
N LEU A 96 6.55 6.56 -7.46
CA LEU A 96 7.67 7.29 -8.05
C LEU A 96 8.85 7.40 -7.09
N ALA A 97 8.60 7.69 -5.81
CA ALA A 97 9.65 7.71 -4.79
C ALA A 97 10.34 6.35 -4.65
N ALA A 98 9.60 5.25 -4.61
CA ALA A 98 10.16 3.90 -4.55
C ALA A 98 10.99 3.57 -5.80
N LYS A 99 10.48 3.93 -6.99
CA LYS A 99 11.20 3.73 -8.26
C LYS A 99 12.49 4.52 -8.32
N MET A 100 12.46 5.81 -7.98
CA MET A 100 13.64 6.67 -7.92
C MET A 100 14.66 6.13 -6.91
N CYS A 101 14.20 5.63 -5.76
CA CYS A 101 15.08 5.03 -4.77
C CYS A 101 15.78 3.78 -5.30
N SER A 102 15.04 2.88 -5.96
CA SER A 102 15.61 1.69 -6.62
C SER A 102 16.65 2.08 -7.68
N GLN A 103 16.35 3.09 -8.50
CA GLN A 103 17.25 3.58 -9.54
C GLN A 103 18.55 4.14 -8.97
N VAL A 104 18.45 5.03 -7.97
CA VAL A 104 19.59 5.78 -7.47
C VAL A 104 20.42 4.98 -6.45
N LEU A 105 19.77 4.19 -5.58
CA LEU A 105 20.44 3.50 -4.47
C LEU A 105 20.61 2.00 -4.69
N CYS A 106 19.85 1.39 -5.59
CA CYS A 106 19.88 -0.06 -5.83
C CYS A 106 20.23 -0.43 -7.27
N GLN A 107 20.61 0.53 -8.13
CA GLN A 107 20.96 0.30 -9.54
C GLN A 107 19.88 -0.48 -10.31
N GLU A 108 18.60 -0.23 -10.00
CA GLU A 108 17.45 -0.97 -10.55
C GLU A 108 17.42 -2.49 -10.24
N GLN A 109 18.28 -2.98 -9.35
CA GLN A 109 18.39 -4.40 -9.00
C GLN A 109 17.84 -4.74 -7.61
N GLY A 110 17.08 -3.83 -7.00
CA GLY A 110 16.53 -4.02 -5.67
C GLY A 110 15.49 -3.00 -5.26
N VAL A 111 15.03 -3.12 -4.02
CA VAL A 111 14.07 -2.21 -3.39
C VAL A 111 14.70 -1.57 -2.17
N CYS A 112 14.44 -0.28 -1.96
CA CYS A 112 14.85 0.41 -0.76
C CYS A 112 14.03 -0.04 0.45
N ILE A 113 14.70 -0.28 1.56
CA ILE A 113 14.09 -0.68 2.83
C ILE A 113 14.60 0.21 3.96
N ARG A 114 13.73 0.47 4.94
CA ARG A 114 14.05 1.24 6.15
C ARG A 114 14.32 0.36 7.37
#